data_AF-A0A951D114-F1
#
_entry.id   AF-A0A951D114-F1
#
_cell.length_a   1.000
_cell.length_b   1.000
_cell.length_c   1.000
_cell.angle_alpha   90.00
_cell.angle_beta   90.00
_cell.angle_gamma   90.00
#
_symmetry.space_group_name_H-M   'P 1'
#
loop_
_entity.id
_entity.type
_entity.pdbx_description
1 polymer ?
#
loop_
_entity_poly.entity_id
_entity_poly.type
_entity_poly.pdbx_seq_one_letter_code
_entity_poly.pdbx_strand_id
1 'polypeptide(L)'
;MSFVHHGRGLLALTGRRPEVALAELERAGEVLVAAGFVNPAVVEWRADAARAQLALGDPARASELAREELELARAFGAPRAIGVALRACAAVEGERRLEHLRAAVEVLRGSESRLELAYALADLGAELRRDDRRSAARERLLEALELAQACGSARLEDFVRDELSALGTRAPRSAASGHDALTPSEARVARMAAEGMTNKEIAQALFVTYKTVDTHLYRAYNKLGISSRRGLREALGSRSESATRSTR
;
A
#
# COMPACT_ATOMS: atom_id res chain seq x y z
N MET A 1 -15.81 2.46 25.26
CA MET A 1 -15.50 3.91 25.23
C MET A 1 -14.19 4.23 24.51
N SER A 2 -13.12 3.44 24.68
CA SER A 2 -11.82 3.64 24.01
C SER A 2 -11.89 3.76 22.47
N PHE A 3 -12.63 2.89 21.78
CA PHE A 3 -12.79 2.95 20.32
C PHE A 3 -13.44 4.24 19.81
N VAL A 4 -14.34 4.84 20.60
CA VAL A 4 -15.00 6.11 20.24
C VAL A 4 -13.99 7.25 20.32
N HIS A 5 -13.16 7.26 21.37
CA HIS A 5 -12.08 8.23 21.53
C HIS A 5 -11.03 8.08 20.41
N HIS A 6 -10.61 6.85 20.09
CA HIS A 6 -9.68 6.60 18.98
C HIS A 6 -10.24 7.09 17.63
N GLY A 7 -11.49 6.75 17.32
CA GLY A 7 -12.15 7.23 16.10
C GLY A 7 -12.27 8.76 16.01
N ARG A 8 -12.58 9.44 17.12
CA ARG A 8 -12.60 10.91 17.19
C ARG A 8 -11.20 11.50 16.99
N GLY A 9 -10.18 10.87 17.57
CA GLY A 9 -8.78 11.23 17.38
C GLY A 9 -8.36 11.17 15.92
N LEU A 10 -8.68 10.07 15.23
CA LEU A 10 -8.41 9.90 13.79
C LEU A 10 -9.12 10.96 12.94
N LEU A 11 -10.39 11.26 13.23
CA LEU A 11 -11.13 12.31 12.54
C LEU A 11 -10.48 13.69 12.76
N ALA A 12 -10.04 13.99 13.99
CA ALA A 12 -9.34 15.22 14.29
C ALA A 12 -7.98 15.34 13.56
N LEU A 13 -7.21 14.25 13.45
CA LEU A 13 -5.99 14.20 12.63
C LEU A 13 -6.29 14.53 11.17
N THR A 14 -7.33 13.92 10.59
CA THR A 14 -7.70 14.19 9.19
C THR A 14 -8.17 15.63 8.98
N GLY A 15 -8.85 16.21 9.98
CA GLY A 15 -9.30 17.60 9.99
C GLY A 15 -8.24 18.61 10.40
N ARG A 16 -6.96 18.21 10.53
CA ARG A 16 -5.84 19.08 10.94
C ARG A 16 -6.06 19.81 12.28
N ARG A 17 -6.65 19.11 13.25
CA ARG A 17 -6.84 19.59 14.64
C ARG A 17 -5.99 18.73 15.59
N PRO A 18 -4.66 18.88 15.58
CA PRO A 18 -3.75 17.96 16.27
C PRO A 18 -3.88 18.00 17.80
N GLU A 19 -4.31 19.10 18.40
CA GLU A 19 -4.55 19.23 19.85
C GLU A 19 -5.74 18.35 20.27
N VAL A 20 -6.84 18.43 19.51
CA VAL A 20 -8.04 17.60 19.75
C VAL A 20 -7.72 16.14 19.49
N ALA A 21 -6.95 15.86 18.44
CA ALA A 21 -6.52 14.50 18.13
C ALA A 21 -5.74 13.88 19.29
N LEU A 22 -4.71 14.58 19.77
CA LEU A 22 -3.86 14.12 20.86
C LEU A 22 -4.69 13.80 22.10
N ALA A 23 -5.53 14.75 22.54
CA ALA A 23 -6.36 14.58 23.74
C ALA A 23 -7.32 13.39 23.64
N GLU A 24 -7.91 13.13 22.47
CA GLU A 24 -8.79 11.96 22.27
C GLU A 24 -8.00 10.65 22.22
N LEU A 25 -6.82 10.65 21.59
CA LEU A 25 -5.96 9.46 21.49
C LEU A 25 -5.35 9.06 22.84
N GLU A 26 -4.91 10.03 23.63
CA GLU A 26 -4.41 9.81 25.00
C GLU A 26 -5.52 9.27 25.91
N ARG A 27 -6.73 9.83 25.84
CA ARG A 27 -7.90 9.27 26.56
C ARG A 27 -8.22 7.84 26.13
N ALA A 28 -8.09 7.52 24.85
CA ALA A 28 -8.25 6.13 24.39
C ALA A 28 -7.19 5.22 25.02
N GLY A 29 -5.94 5.68 25.07
CA GLY A 29 -4.81 4.99 25.68
C GLY A 29 -4.98 4.75 27.18
N GLU A 30 -5.33 5.78 27.95
CA GLU A 30 -5.59 5.70 29.39
C GLU A 30 -6.63 4.63 29.71
N VAL A 31 -7.75 4.63 28.99
CA VAL A 31 -8.84 3.64 29.19
C VAL A 31 -8.37 2.22 28.86
N LEU A 32 -7.59 2.03 27.79
CA LEU A 32 -7.08 0.72 27.40
C LEU A 32 -6.05 0.19 28.39
N VAL A 33 -5.08 1.03 28.77
CA VAL A 33 -4.02 0.67 29.73
C VAL A 33 -4.59 0.36 31.10
N ALA A 34 -5.55 1.15 31.60
CA ALA A 34 -6.24 0.88 32.86
C ALA A 34 -7.00 -0.46 32.85
N ALA A 35 -7.46 -0.89 31.67
CA ALA A 35 -8.11 -2.18 31.47
C ALA A 35 -7.13 -3.33 31.16
N GLY A 36 -5.82 -3.10 31.20
CA GLY A 36 -4.78 -4.09 30.93
C GLY A 36 -4.52 -4.36 29.44
N PHE A 37 -5.18 -3.64 28.53
CA PHE A 37 -4.96 -3.76 27.09
C PHE A 37 -3.79 -2.89 26.64
N VAL A 38 -2.58 -3.44 26.77
CA VAL A 38 -1.34 -2.77 26.35
C VAL A 38 -0.92 -3.08 24.91
N ASN A 39 -1.58 -4.03 24.26
CA ASN A 39 -1.22 -4.50 22.93
C ASN A 39 -1.69 -3.56 21.80
N PRO A 40 -0.78 -3.03 20.97
CA PRO A 40 -1.08 -2.19 19.80
C PRO A 40 -2.01 -2.83 18.77
N ALA A 41 -2.08 -4.17 18.69
CA ALA A 41 -2.89 -4.86 17.70
C ALA A 41 -4.41 -4.64 17.87
N VAL A 42 -4.84 -4.17 19.05
CA VAL A 42 -6.26 -3.85 19.32
C VAL A 42 -6.55 -2.41 18.90
N VAL A 43 -5.70 -1.46 19.30
CA VAL A 43 -5.80 -0.03 18.94
C VAL A 43 -4.38 0.57 18.94
N GLU A 44 -3.93 1.03 17.78
CA GLU A 44 -2.63 1.69 17.57
C GLU A 44 -2.58 3.16 18.03
N TRP A 45 -3.12 3.48 19.22
CA TRP A 45 -3.33 4.86 19.68
C TRP A 45 -2.02 5.65 19.85
N ARG A 46 -0.90 5.00 20.21
CA ARG A 46 0.39 5.68 20.36
C ARG A 46 0.98 6.09 19.02
N ALA A 47 0.83 5.24 17.99
CA ALA A 47 1.26 5.58 16.63
C ALA A 47 0.52 6.82 16.11
N ASP A 48 -0.79 6.91 16.35
CA ASP A 48 -1.57 8.09 15.99
C ASP A 48 -1.26 9.30 16.88
N ALA A 49 -1.03 9.10 18.18
CA ALA A 49 -0.65 10.18 19.09
C ALA A 49 0.73 10.75 18.72
N ALA A 50 1.68 9.91 18.30
CA ALA A 50 2.97 10.35 17.79
C ALA A 50 2.81 11.27 16.56
N ARG A 51 1.87 10.97 15.66
CA ARG A 51 1.56 11.83 14.51
C ARG A 51 0.95 13.17 14.94
N ALA A 52 0.10 13.16 15.98
CA ALA A 52 -0.45 14.39 16.56
C ALA A 52 0.66 15.25 17.19
N GLN A 53 1.55 14.64 17.98
CA GLN A 53 2.69 15.32 18.60
C GLN A 53 3.63 15.94 17.57
N LEU A 54 3.92 15.22 16.48
CA LEU A 54 4.73 15.76 15.39
C LEU A 54 4.07 16.99 14.75
N ALA A 55 2.75 16.97 14.58
CA ALA A 55 2.00 18.11 14.04
C ALA A 55 1.95 19.32 15.01
N LEU A 56 2.08 19.08 16.32
CA LEU A 56 2.21 20.11 17.35
C LEU A 56 3.64 20.64 17.52
N GLY A 57 4.62 20.05 16.82
CA GLY A 57 6.02 20.47 16.90
C GLY A 57 6.80 19.86 18.06
N ASP A 58 6.33 18.74 18.64
CA ASP A 58 7.06 17.98 19.66
C ASP A 58 7.61 16.65 19.10
N PRO A 59 8.74 16.67 18.37
CA PRO A 59 9.33 15.48 17.79
C PRO A 59 9.94 14.54 18.85
N ALA A 60 10.30 15.06 20.03
CA ALA A 60 10.85 14.26 21.12
C ALA A 60 9.78 13.32 21.66
N ARG A 61 8.62 13.88 22.03
CA ARG A 61 7.48 13.09 22.53
C ARG A 61 6.92 12.17 21.46
N ALA A 62 6.87 12.61 20.20
CA ALA A 62 6.46 11.78 19.09
C ALA A 62 7.37 10.53 18.93
N SER A 63 8.68 10.71 19.08
CA SER A 63 9.66 9.62 19.01
C SER A 63 9.52 8.63 20.15
N GLU A 64 9.28 9.09 21.38
CA GLU A 64 9.04 8.23 22.54
C GLU A 64 7.83 7.32 22.32
N LEU A 65 6.69 7.90 21.93
CA LEU A 65 5.45 7.16 21.68
C LEU A 65 5.59 6.13 20.57
N ALA A 66 6.26 6.50 19.47
CA ALA A 66 6.49 5.59 18.34
C ALA A 66 7.39 4.39 18.73
N ARG A 67 8.45 4.63 19.51
CA ARG A 67 9.33 3.56 20.00
C ARG A 67 8.61 2.64 20.97
N GLU A 68 7.84 3.19 21.91
CA GLU A 68 7.06 2.39 22.86
C GLU A 68 6.06 1.48 22.12
N GLU A 69 5.37 2.03 21.11
CA GLU A 69 4.47 1.26 20.25
C GLU A 69 5.20 0.11 19.55
N LEU A 70 6.39 0.36 18.99
CA LEU A 70 7.17 -0.65 18.30
C LEU A 70 7.63 -1.77 19.23
N GLU A 71 8.08 -1.44 20.44
CA GLU A 71 8.47 -2.44 21.43
C GLU A 71 7.30 -3.31 21.86
N LEU A 72 6.12 -2.72 22.12
CA LEU A 72 4.91 -3.46 22.44
C LEU A 72 4.43 -4.33 21.26
N ALA A 73 4.50 -3.82 20.03
CA ALA A 73 4.12 -4.56 18.84
C ALA A 73 5.04 -5.76 18.59
N ARG A 74 6.36 -5.60 18.83
CA ARG A 74 7.35 -6.69 18.76
C ARG A 74 7.12 -7.73 19.83
N ALA A 75 6.85 -7.31 21.06
CA ALA A 75 6.55 -8.23 22.17
C ALA A 75 5.29 -9.07 21.89
N PHE A 76 4.29 -8.49 21.22
CA PHE A 76 3.10 -9.24 20.80
C PHE A 76 3.33 -10.11 19.55
N GLY A 77 4.19 -9.67 18.63
CA GLY A 77 4.63 -10.47 17.48
C GLY A 77 3.70 -10.43 16.26
N ALA A 78 2.67 -9.57 16.23
CA ALA A 78 1.77 -9.48 15.08
C ALA A 78 2.39 -8.65 13.94
N PRO A 79 2.57 -9.21 12.72
CA PRO A 79 3.20 -8.50 11.61
C PRO A 79 2.52 -7.18 11.24
N ARG A 80 1.18 -7.11 11.29
CA ARG A 80 0.42 -5.86 11.05
C ARG A 80 0.85 -4.76 12.02
N ALA A 81 0.82 -5.04 13.32
CA ALA A 81 1.12 -4.07 14.36
C ALA A 81 2.58 -3.61 14.27
N ILE A 82 3.51 -4.54 14.04
CA ILE A 82 4.93 -4.22 13.87
C ILE A 82 5.13 -3.30 12.65
N GLY A 83 4.48 -3.60 11.52
CA GLY A 83 4.57 -2.78 10.32
C GLY A 83 4.03 -1.36 10.50
N VAL A 84 2.89 -1.21 11.19
CA VAL A 84 2.30 0.10 11.52
C VAL A 84 3.22 0.89 12.45
N ALA A 85 3.77 0.26 13.49
CA ALA A 85 4.69 0.91 14.42
C ALA A 85 6.00 1.33 13.74
N LEU A 86 6.56 0.51 12.85
CA LEU A 86 7.75 0.87 12.07
C LEU A 86 7.48 2.09 11.17
N ARG A 87 6.29 2.20 10.57
CA ARG A 87 5.91 3.41 9.82
C ARG A 87 5.79 4.65 10.72
N ALA A 88 5.29 4.50 11.95
CA ALA A 88 5.27 5.59 12.92
C ALA A 88 6.69 6.04 13.32
N CYS A 89 7.60 5.10 13.60
CA CYS A 89 9.02 5.39 13.83
C CYS A 89 9.65 6.10 12.63
N ALA A 90 9.37 5.64 11.40
CA ALA A 90 9.87 6.29 10.20
C ALA A 90 9.40 7.74 10.05
N ALA A 91 8.17 8.05 10.50
CA ALA A 91 7.62 9.40 10.41
C ALA A 91 8.36 10.41 11.29
N VAL A 92 8.88 9.97 12.44
CA VAL A 92 9.48 10.84 13.47
C VAL A 92 11.02 10.76 13.51
N GLU A 93 11.62 9.63 13.11
CA GLU A 93 13.06 9.42 13.10
C GLU A 93 13.65 9.60 11.70
N GLY A 94 13.94 10.86 11.32
CA GLY A 94 14.43 11.20 9.97
C GLY A 94 15.65 10.39 9.52
N GLU A 95 16.66 10.24 10.37
CA GLU A 95 17.92 9.56 10.05
C GLU A 95 17.74 8.05 9.77
N ARG A 96 16.75 7.42 10.41
CA ARG A 96 16.45 5.98 10.30
C ARG A 96 15.21 5.69 9.48
N ARG A 97 14.60 6.73 8.89
CA ARG A 97 13.34 6.65 8.13
C ARG A 97 13.37 5.53 7.09
N LEU A 98 14.45 5.48 6.30
CA LEU A 98 14.58 4.49 5.23
C LEU A 98 14.79 3.06 5.75
N GLU A 99 15.48 2.89 6.87
CA GLU A 99 15.67 1.61 7.56
C GLU A 99 14.31 1.08 8.05
N HIS A 100 13.56 1.91 8.77
CA HIS A 100 12.25 1.58 9.31
C HIS A 100 11.23 1.24 8.21
N LEU A 101 11.19 2.01 7.12
CA LEU A 101 10.27 1.75 6.00
C LEU A 101 10.59 0.44 5.27
N ARG A 102 11.86 0.08 5.12
CA ARG A 102 12.26 -1.21 4.54
C ARG A 102 11.83 -2.37 5.44
N ALA A 103 12.10 -2.26 6.74
CA ALA A 103 11.68 -3.26 7.72
C ALA A 103 10.15 -3.42 7.75
N ALA A 104 9.40 -2.32 7.66
CA ALA A 104 7.94 -2.35 7.59
C ALA A 104 7.45 -3.15 6.38
N VAL A 105 8.00 -2.87 5.19
CA VAL A 105 7.65 -3.60 3.96
C VAL A 105 7.99 -5.09 4.08
N GLU A 106 9.15 -5.43 4.63
CA GLU A 106 9.57 -6.83 4.80
C GLU A 106 8.62 -7.60 5.70
N VAL A 107 8.32 -7.06 6.88
CA VAL A 107 7.39 -7.68 7.84
C VAL A 107 5.99 -7.81 7.23
N LEU A 108 5.49 -6.77 6.57
CA LEU A 108 4.13 -6.75 6.01
C LEU A 108 3.97 -7.65 4.78
N ARG A 109 5.04 -7.87 3.99
CA ARG A 109 5.05 -8.86 2.89
C ARG A 109 4.80 -10.28 3.37
N GLY A 110 5.23 -10.61 4.60
CA GLY A 110 4.97 -11.89 5.25
C GLY A 110 3.55 -12.04 5.80
N SER A 111 2.69 -11.02 5.65
CA SER A 111 1.36 -10.97 6.26
C SER A 111 0.23 -10.84 5.22
N GLU A 112 -1.01 -11.09 5.65
CA GLU A 112 -2.21 -10.84 4.83
C GLU A 112 -2.67 -9.36 4.86
N SER A 113 -1.95 -8.48 5.57
CA SER A 113 -2.30 -7.07 5.73
C SER A 113 -1.94 -6.23 4.49
N ARG A 114 -2.65 -6.49 3.39
CA ARG A 114 -2.40 -5.88 2.07
C ARG A 114 -2.49 -4.36 2.06
N LEU A 115 -3.42 -3.78 2.82
CA LEU A 115 -3.58 -2.33 2.90
C LEU A 115 -2.40 -1.67 3.63
N GLU A 116 -1.95 -2.25 4.75
CA GLU A 116 -0.77 -1.74 5.47
C GLU A 116 0.50 -1.87 4.63
N LEU A 117 0.65 -2.98 3.89
CA LEU A 117 1.74 -3.14 2.93
C LEU A 117 1.71 -2.04 1.86
N ALA A 118 0.53 -1.70 1.34
CA ALA A 118 0.37 -0.62 0.36
C ALA A 118 0.83 0.72 0.93
N TYR A 119 0.45 1.03 2.17
CA TYR A 119 0.91 2.25 2.84
C TYR A 119 2.42 2.26 3.06
N ALA A 120 3.02 1.15 3.52
CA ALA A 120 4.46 1.05 3.74
C ALA A 120 5.25 1.22 2.42
N LEU A 121 4.77 0.63 1.33
CA LEU A 121 5.35 0.80 -0.01
C LEU A 121 5.21 2.23 -0.53
N ALA A 122 4.08 2.88 -0.28
CA ALA A 122 3.85 4.27 -0.67
C ALA A 122 4.82 5.22 0.05
N ASP A 123 4.97 5.07 1.37
CA ASP A 123 5.90 5.86 2.17
C ASP A 123 7.36 5.60 1.76
N LEU A 124 7.74 4.34 1.54
CA LEU A 124 9.07 3.97 1.06
C LEU A 124 9.35 4.56 -0.33
N GLY A 125 8.37 4.50 -1.23
CA GLY A 125 8.46 5.06 -2.57
C GLY A 125 8.64 6.57 -2.56
N ALA A 126 7.85 7.28 -1.73
CA ALA A 126 7.98 8.72 -1.53
C ALA A 126 9.36 9.10 -0.98
N GLU A 127 9.90 8.31 -0.04
CA GLU A 127 11.23 8.54 0.53
C GLU A 127 12.35 8.29 -0.48
N LEU A 128 12.29 7.19 -1.23
CA LEU A 128 13.25 6.91 -2.30
C LEU A 128 13.24 7.98 -3.39
N ARG A 129 12.08 8.61 -3.65
CA ARG A 129 12.00 9.76 -4.57
C ARG A 129 12.76 10.96 -4.03
N ARG A 130 12.65 11.26 -2.72
CA ARG A 130 13.38 12.38 -2.09
C ARG A 130 14.90 12.15 -2.14
N ASP A 131 15.33 10.90 -2.09
CA ASP A 131 16.73 10.45 -2.23
C ASP A 131 17.20 10.34 -3.71
N ASP A 132 16.42 10.86 -4.68
CA ASP A 132 16.65 10.78 -6.14
C ASP A 132 16.82 9.36 -6.72
N ARG A 133 16.39 8.33 -5.98
CA ARG A 133 16.40 6.92 -6.42
C ARG A 133 15.19 6.57 -7.28
N ARG A 134 15.02 7.28 -8.39
CA ARG A 134 13.79 7.30 -9.21
C ARG A 134 13.27 5.92 -9.64
N SER A 135 14.14 5.04 -10.15
CA SER A 135 13.72 3.71 -10.60
C SER A 135 13.17 2.86 -9.44
N ALA A 136 13.84 2.89 -8.29
CA ALA A 136 13.42 2.16 -7.10
C ALA A 136 12.13 2.77 -6.52
N ALA A 137 12.02 4.11 -6.49
CA ALA A 137 10.81 4.80 -6.07
C ALA A 137 9.61 4.41 -6.93
N ARG A 138 9.76 4.44 -8.26
CA ARG A 138 8.72 4.07 -9.23
C ARG A 138 8.23 2.64 -9.04
N GLU A 139 9.13 1.68 -8.84
CA GLU A 139 8.79 0.28 -8.60
C GLU A 139 7.86 0.13 -7.38
N ARG A 140 8.24 0.75 -6.25
CA ARG A 140 7.47 0.66 -5.00
C ARG A 140 6.14 1.40 -5.06
N LEU A 141 6.11 2.56 -5.70
CA LEU A 141 4.87 3.32 -5.87
C LEU A 141 3.87 2.61 -6.79
N LEU A 142 4.33 1.95 -7.86
CA LEU A 142 3.42 1.16 -8.71
C LEU A 142 2.83 -0.03 -7.96
N GLU A 143 3.64 -0.75 -7.17
CA GLU A 143 3.15 -1.84 -6.33
C GLU A 143 2.14 -1.33 -5.27
N ALA A 144 2.43 -0.17 -4.66
CA ALA A 144 1.52 0.47 -3.72
C ALA A 144 0.18 0.84 -4.37
N LEU A 145 0.20 1.39 -5.60
CA LEU A 145 -1.01 1.76 -6.34
C LEU A 145 -1.90 0.54 -6.60
N GLU A 146 -1.29 -0.57 -7.04
CA GLU A 146 -2.01 -1.82 -7.33
C GLU A 146 -2.67 -2.41 -6.09
N LEU A 147 -1.98 -2.37 -4.94
CA LEU A 147 -2.52 -2.84 -3.67
C LEU A 147 -3.62 -1.89 -3.15
N ALA A 148 -3.45 -0.58 -3.29
CA ALA A 148 -4.45 0.42 -2.90
C ALA A 148 -5.75 0.22 -3.67
N GLN A 149 -5.67 0.02 -4.99
CA GLN A 149 -6.81 -0.28 -5.86
C GLN A 149 -7.50 -1.58 -5.47
N ALA A 150 -6.74 -2.65 -5.21
CA ALA A 150 -7.31 -3.92 -4.79
C ALA A 150 -8.01 -3.85 -3.41
N CYS A 151 -7.60 -2.91 -2.55
CA CYS A 151 -8.22 -2.67 -1.25
C CYS A 151 -9.33 -1.58 -1.29
N GLY A 152 -9.54 -0.92 -2.43
CA GLY A 152 -10.52 0.17 -2.57
C GLY A 152 -10.15 1.46 -1.82
N SER A 153 -8.87 1.71 -1.54
CA SER A 153 -8.43 2.88 -0.78
C SER A 153 -8.19 4.08 -1.68
N ALA A 154 -9.25 4.82 -2.03
CA ALA A 154 -9.18 5.99 -2.92
C ALA A 154 -8.15 7.04 -2.47
N ARG A 155 -8.11 7.33 -1.15
CA ARG A 155 -7.15 8.29 -0.58
C ARG A 155 -5.70 7.89 -0.83
N LEU A 156 -5.39 6.60 -0.69
CA LEU A 156 -4.03 6.09 -0.91
C LEU A 156 -3.70 6.08 -2.40
N GLU A 157 -4.66 5.74 -3.26
CA GLU A 157 -4.47 5.82 -4.70
C GLU A 157 -4.10 7.23 -5.16
N ASP A 158 -4.84 8.25 -4.69
CA ASP A 158 -4.59 9.65 -5.06
C ASP A 158 -3.20 10.09 -4.59
N PHE A 159 -2.84 9.77 -3.34
CA PHE A 159 -1.49 10.03 -2.81
C PHE A 159 -0.40 9.40 -3.69
N VAL A 160 -0.55 8.13 -4.05
CA VAL A 160 0.46 7.42 -4.85
C VAL A 160 0.53 7.96 -6.29
N ARG A 161 -0.59 8.37 -6.88
CA ARG A 161 -0.62 9.02 -8.21
C ARG A 161 0.11 10.35 -8.20
N ASP A 162 -0.07 11.15 -7.15
CA ASP A 162 0.63 12.43 -6.98
C ASP A 162 2.14 12.21 -6.86
N GLU A 163 2.57 11.22 -6.05
CA GLU A 163 3.98 10.86 -5.89
C GLU A 163 4.61 10.32 -7.21
N LEU A 164 3.86 9.54 -7.99
CA LEU A 164 4.30 9.09 -9.33
C LEU A 164 4.41 10.26 -10.31
N SER A 165 3.44 11.18 -10.31
CA SER A 165 3.47 12.39 -11.13
C SER A 165 4.69 13.26 -10.81
N ALA A 166 5.02 13.39 -9.51
CA ALA A 166 6.19 14.14 -9.04
C ALA A 166 7.54 13.53 -9.48
N LEU A 167 7.59 12.25 -9.86
CA LEU A 167 8.77 11.61 -10.49
C LEU A 167 8.94 11.99 -11.97
N GLY A 168 8.05 12.79 -12.55
CA GLY A 168 7.96 12.99 -14.01
C GLY A 168 7.49 11.74 -14.74
N THR A 169 7.08 10.70 -14.00
CA THR A 169 6.43 9.52 -14.57
C THR A 169 4.96 9.86 -14.66
N ARG A 170 4.41 9.96 -15.87
CA ARG A 170 2.94 10.00 -16.00
C ARG A 170 2.43 8.70 -15.39
N ALA A 171 1.87 8.77 -14.17
CA ALA A 171 1.16 7.64 -13.58
C ALA A 171 0.20 7.13 -14.66
N PRO A 172 0.06 5.80 -14.85
CA PRO A 172 -0.98 5.31 -15.74
C PRO A 172 -2.28 5.96 -15.28
N ARG A 173 -2.82 6.90 -16.08
CA ARG A 173 -4.20 7.36 -15.90
C ARG A 173 -5.00 6.07 -15.82
N SER A 174 -5.96 5.97 -14.90
CA SER A 174 -6.95 4.89 -14.88
C SER A 174 -7.24 4.52 -16.32
N ALA A 175 -6.70 3.38 -16.74
CA ALA A 175 -6.40 3.18 -18.15
C ALA A 175 -7.71 3.19 -18.92
N ALA A 176 -7.64 3.70 -20.15
CA ALA A 176 -8.64 3.42 -21.17
C ALA A 176 -9.01 1.94 -21.06
N SER A 177 -10.29 1.67 -20.79
CA SER A 177 -10.81 0.31 -20.72
C SER A 177 -10.40 -0.48 -21.97
N GLY A 178 -9.83 -1.68 -21.79
CA GLY A 178 -9.48 -2.58 -22.88
C GLY A 178 -8.00 -2.95 -22.97
N HIS A 179 -7.59 -3.46 -24.14
CA HIS A 179 -6.27 -4.06 -24.39
C HIS A 179 -5.08 -3.11 -24.10
N ASP A 180 -5.26 -1.79 -24.30
CA ASP A 180 -4.20 -0.78 -24.10
C ASP A 180 -3.94 -0.45 -22.62
N ALA A 181 -4.74 -1.00 -21.70
CA ALA A 181 -4.54 -0.88 -20.26
C ALA A 181 -3.46 -1.83 -19.69
N LEU A 182 -3.07 -2.86 -20.44
CA LEU A 182 -2.18 -3.90 -19.97
C LEU A 182 -0.71 -3.43 -20.00
N THR A 183 0.01 -3.68 -18.90
CA THR A 183 1.47 -3.55 -18.88
C THR A 183 2.10 -4.64 -19.78
N PRO A 184 3.35 -4.47 -20.25
CA PRO A 184 4.03 -5.48 -21.07
C PRO A 184 4.08 -6.88 -20.42
N SER A 185 4.25 -6.94 -19.10
CA SER A 185 4.27 -8.20 -18.33
C SER A 185 2.88 -8.84 -18.24
N GLU A 186 1.85 -8.04 -17.95
CA GLU A 186 0.46 -8.53 -17.92
C GLU A 186 0.00 -8.99 -19.30
N ALA A 187 0.31 -8.24 -20.37
CA ALA A 187 -0.01 -8.62 -21.74
C ALA A 187 0.70 -9.92 -22.16
N ARG A 188 1.95 -10.12 -21.73
CA ARG A 188 2.70 -11.36 -22.00
C ARG A 188 2.06 -12.56 -21.29
N VAL A 189 1.78 -12.45 -20.00
CA VAL A 189 1.09 -13.50 -19.21
C VAL A 189 -0.32 -13.78 -19.76
N ALA A 190 -1.09 -12.74 -20.07
CA ALA A 190 -2.44 -12.85 -20.61
C ALA A 190 -2.47 -13.55 -21.97
N ARG A 191 -1.50 -13.28 -22.87
CA ARG A 191 -1.36 -14.00 -24.15
C ARG A 191 -1.04 -15.47 -23.96
N MET A 192 -0.04 -15.80 -23.16
CA MET A 192 0.33 -17.20 -22.88
C MET A 192 -0.85 -17.96 -22.25
N ALA A 193 -1.64 -17.30 -21.40
CA ALA A 193 -2.86 -17.87 -20.86
C ALA A 193 -3.97 -18.03 -21.90
N ALA A 194 -4.13 -17.08 -22.82
CA ALA A 194 -5.07 -17.17 -23.94
C ALA A 194 -4.70 -18.27 -24.95
N GLU A 195 -3.42 -18.59 -25.07
CA GLU A 195 -2.85 -19.68 -25.88
C GLU A 195 -3.00 -21.06 -25.20
N GLY A 196 -3.45 -21.11 -23.95
CA GLY A 196 -3.78 -22.35 -23.23
C GLY A 196 -2.78 -22.79 -22.17
N MET A 197 -1.68 -22.07 -21.95
CA MET A 197 -0.64 -22.46 -20.97
C MET A 197 -1.12 -22.34 -19.53
N THR A 198 -0.99 -23.39 -18.73
CA THR A 198 -1.31 -23.35 -17.30
C THR A 198 -0.44 -22.35 -16.55
N ASN A 199 -0.90 -21.85 -15.40
CA ASN A 199 -0.15 -20.85 -14.63
C ASN A 199 1.22 -21.38 -14.17
N LYS A 200 1.35 -22.71 -13.99
CA LYS A 200 2.63 -23.39 -13.69
C LYS A 200 3.59 -23.35 -14.89
N GLU A 201 3.09 -23.60 -16.10
CA GLU A 201 3.90 -23.53 -17.33
C GLU A 201 4.33 -22.10 -17.65
N ILE A 202 3.42 -21.12 -17.46
CA ILE A 202 3.75 -19.70 -17.61
C ILE A 202 4.82 -19.27 -16.61
N ALA A 203 4.69 -19.70 -15.35
CA ALA A 203 5.66 -19.42 -14.29
C ALA A 203 7.05 -19.95 -14.66
N GLN A 204 7.12 -21.20 -15.15
CA GLN A 204 8.36 -21.81 -15.63
C GLN A 204 8.95 -21.07 -16.83
N ALA A 205 8.12 -20.78 -17.85
CA ALA A 205 8.58 -20.13 -19.08
C ALA A 205 9.07 -18.69 -18.87
N LEU A 206 8.53 -17.98 -17.86
CA LEU A 206 8.93 -16.62 -17.52
C LEU A 206 9.93 -16.56 -16.36
N PHE A 207 10.34 -17.70 -15.79
CA PHE A 207 11.19 -17.79 -14.60
C PHE A 207 10.66 -16.97 -13.41
N VAL A 208 9.34 -17.04 -13.17
CA VAL A 208 8.65 -16.36 -12.06
C VAL A 208 7.88 -17.37 -11.20
N THR A 209 7.37 -16.93 -10.05
CA THR A 209 6.55 -17.80 -9.20
C THR A 209 5.12 -17.94 -9.74
N TYR A 210 4.45 -19.04 -9.36
CA TYR A 210 3.03 -19.24 -9.63
C TYR A 210 2.16 -18.06 -9.14
N LYS A 211 2.45 -17.54 -7.94
CA LYS A 211 1.73 -16.41 -7.35
C LYS A 211 1.91 -15.11 -8.14
N THR A 212 3.07 -14.93 -8.77
CA THR A 212 3.34 -13.81 -9.69
C THR A 212 2.45 -13.90 -10.93
N VAL A 213 2.29 -15.09 -11.50
CA VAL A 213 1.40 -15.33 -12.66
C VAL A 213 -0.06 -15.07 -12.29
N ASP A 214 -0.54 -15.59 -11.17
CA ASP A 214 -1.90 -15.34 -10.67
C ASP A 214 -2.16 -13.84 -10.51
N THR A 215 -1.19 -13.12 -9.94
CA THR A 215 -1.27 -11.68 -9.73
C THR A 215 -1.37 -10.92 -11.06
N HIS A 216 -0.56 -11.29 -12.06
CA HIS A 216 -0.63 -10.68 -13.39
C HIS A 216 -1.94 -10.99 -14.12
N LEU A 217 -2.47 -12.21 -14.01
CA LEU A 217 -3.76 -12.58 -14.60
C LEU A 217 -4.93 -11.85 -13.94
N TYR A 218 -4.95 -11.76 -12.62
CA TYR A 218 -5.96 -11.01 -11.88
C TYR A 218 -5.98 -9.53 -12.31
N ARG A 219 -4.80 -8.91 -12.45
CA ARG A 219 -4.70 -7.52 -12.93
C ARG A 219 -5.15 -7.38 -14.37
N ALA A 220 -4.79 -8.33 -15.24
CA ALA A 220 -5.24 -8.35 -16.62
C ALA A 220 -6.78 -8.49 -16.71
N TYR A 221 -7.40 -9.33 -15.88
CA TYR A 221 -8.84 -9.52 -15.81
C TYR A 221 -9.57 -8.23 -15.44
N ASN A 222 -9.13 -7.57 -14.37
CA ASN A 222 -9.72 -6.31 -13.94
C ASN A 222 -9.56 -5.20 -15.00
N LYS A 223 -8.41 -5.13 -15.67
CA LYS A 223 -8.13 -4.13 -16.72
C LYS A 223 -8.91 -4.38 -18.01
N LEU A 224 -9.18 -5.65 -18.34
CA LEU A 224 -9.94 -6.07 -19.51
C LEU A 224 -11.45 -6.17 -19.25
N GLY A 225 -11.91 -6.02 -17.99
CA GLY A 225 -13.32 -6.16 -17.61
C GLY A 225 -13.85 -7.60 -17.73
N ILE A 226 -12.99 -8.61 -17.60
CA ILE A 226 -13.36 -10.03 -17.70
C ILE A 226 -13.21 -10.71 -16.34
N SER A 227 -14.05 -11.71 -16.06
CA SER A 227 -14.05 -12.45 -14.79
C SER A 227 -13.36 -13.81 -14.87
N SER A 228 -12.99 -14.26 -16.06
CA SER A 228 -12.42 -15.59 -16.24
C SER A 228 -11.46 -15.70 -17.42
N ARG A 229 -10.60 -16.71 -17.34
CA ARG A 229 -9.65 -17.12 -18.38
C ARG A 229 -10.31 -17.34 -19.75
N ARG A 230 -11.58 -17.77 -19.78
CA ARG A 230 -12.35 -17.98 -21.02
C ARG A 230 -12.56 -16.68 -21.79
N GLY A 231 -12.65 -15.54 -21.10
CA GLY A 231 -12.78 -14.22 -21.72
C GLY A 231 -11.49 -13.64 -22.30
N LEU A 232 -10.31 -14.25 -22.04
CA LEU A 232 -9.03 -13.70 -22.48
C LEU A 232 -8.86 -13.72 -24.00
N ARG A 233 -9.25 -14.80 -24.68
CA ARG A 233 -9.07 -14.91 -26.15
C ARG A 233 -9.92 -13.86 -26.87
N GLU A 234 -11.14 -13.64 -26.40
CA GLU A 234 -12.06 -12.65 -26.95
C GLU A 234 -11.61 -11.22 -26.63
N ALA A 235 -11.24 -10.94 -25.37
CA ALA A 235 -10.76 -9.63 -24.93
C ALA A 235 -9.44 -9.21 -25.60
N LEU A 236 -8.55 -10.16 -25.93
CA LEU A 236 -7.30 -9.89 -26.65
C LEU A 236 -7.47 -9.90 -28.18
N GLY A 237 -8.49 -10.60 -28.70
CA GLY A 237 -8.77 -10.74 -30.14
C GLY A 237 -9.47 -9.54 -30.78
N SER A 238 -10.15 -8.70 -29.99
CA SER A 238 -10.84 -7.48 -30.44
C SER A 238 -9.92 -6.45 -31.13
N ARG A 239 -8.59 -6.61 -31.01
CA ARG A 239 -7.58 -5.82 -31.73
C ARG A 239 -7.53 -6.12 -33.24
N SER A 240 -7.96 -7.30 -33.68
CA SER A 240 -7.91 -7.69 -35.09
C SER A 240 -9.02 -7.05 -35.93
N GLU A 241 -10.18 -6.76 -35.34
CA GLU A 241 -11.32 -6.21 -36.09
C GLU A 241 -11.25 -4.69 -36.23
N SER A 242 -10.74 -3.97 -35.21
CA SER A 242 -10.63 -2.50 -35.26
C SER A 242 -9.53 -2.01 -36.21
N ALA A 243 -8.45 -2.76 -36.40
CA ALA A 243 -7.39 -2.42 -37.35
C ALA A 243 -7.78 -2.69 -38.82
N THR A 244 -8.74 -3.61 -39.06
CA THR A 244 -9.15 -3.99 -40.43
C THR A 244 -10.26 -3.09 -40.99
N ARG A 245 -10.96 -2.31 -40.14
CA ARG A 245 -12.02 -1.38 -40.54
C ARG A 245 -11.54 0.02 -40.95
N SER A 246 -10.26 0.35 -40.77
CA SER A 246 -9.70 1.67 -41.11
C SER A 246 -9.03 1.74 -42.49
N THR A 247 -9.28 0.77 -43.38
CA THR A 247 -8.72 0.75 -44.75
C THR A 247 -9.76 0.32 -45.80
N ARG A 248 -10.99 0.79 -45.68
CA ARG A 248 -11.96 0.81 -46.77
C ARG A 248 -12.67 2.15 -46.83
#